data_AF-A0ABD3G906-F1
#
_entry.id   AF-A0ABD3G906-F1
#
_cell.length_a   1.000
_cell.length_b   1.000
_cell.length_c   1.000
_cell.angle_alpha   90.00
_cell.angle_beta   90.00
_cell.angle_gamma   90.00
#
_symmetry.space_group_name_H-M   'P 1'
#
loop_
_entity.id
_entity.type
_entity.pdbx_description
1 polymer ?
#
loop_
_entity_poly.entity_id
_entity_poly.type
_entity_poly.pdbx_seq_one_letter_code
_entity_poly.pdbx_strand_id
1 'polypeptide(L)'
;MATIVKHLQSASAEARHILQKHGTAYGKQLLGQNKQSSATDCALEKSRELPKQLYYTCFSRTFSSQAAFIEGDDRPPSMRKLAAKKEDVVLRAFPRKKTGKIWCKKERRVGLVPSIVFEQENGHLGGNKQLVSVEKAQLENIVNKIGQSFFLSRTYDLEIYDKPGGQIQTKEKVLPRVIHLHSASDELLNVTFIKAPPSVRLKVDIPLVFIGEDSCPGIRKGGYVNTMKRVVAYVCPADAIPPYLEVDLSTLDVGQKILLRDLKVDPRLHLCQKDNSLPVVKIMGTRSMEDAGAANSMK
;
A
#
# COMPACT_ATOMS: atom_id res chain seq x y z
N MET A 1 37.79 7.30 13.69
CA MET A 1 36.56 6.47 13.64
C MET A 1 36.66 5.24 14.54
N ALA A 2 37.71 4.41 14.46
CA ALA A 2 37.85 3.21 15.30
C ALA A 2 37.86 3.47 16.83
N THR A 3 38.47 4.57 17.28
CA THR A 3 38.51 4.97 18.70
C THR A 3 37.13 5.36 19.24
N ILE A 4 36.33 6.04 18.43
CA ILE A 4 34.96 6.44 18.76
C ILE A 4 34.07 5.19 18.90
N VAL A 5 34.23 4.23 17.98
CA VAL A 5 33.49 2.97 18.03
C VAL A 5 33.86 2.15 19.28
N LYS A 6 35.14 2.06 19.63
CA LYS A 6 35.60 1.39 20.87
C LYS A 6 35.08 2.07 22.14
N HIS A 7 35.04 3.40 22.15
CA HIS A 7 34.47 4.17 23.26
C HIS A 7 32.96 3.96 23.41
N LEU A 8 32.22 3.92 22.30
CA LEU A 8 30.78 3.65 22.32
C LEU A 8 30.47 2.20 22.75
N GLN A 9 31.31 1.24 22.34
CA GLN A 9 31.16 -0.16 22.73
C GLN A 9 31.43 -0.38 24.23
N SER A 10 32.48 0.23 24.78
CA SER A 10 32.78 0.17 26.23
C SER A 10 31.67 0.82 27.06
N ALA A 11 31.20 2.02 26.68
CA ALA A 11 30.08 2.68 27.34
C ALA A 11 28.79 1.83 27.30
N SER A 12 28.53 1.11 26.21
CA SER A 12 27.37 0.21 26.11
C SER A 12 27.47 -1.02 27.01
N ALA A 13 28.69 -1.54 27.25
CA ALA A 13 28.92 -2.67 28.13
C ALA A 13 28.74 -2.29 29.61
N GLU A 14 29.26 -1.12 29.99
CA GLU A 14 29.06 -0.56 31.35
C GLU A 14 27.58 -0.30 31.63
N ALA A 15 26.85 0.28 30.68
CA ALA A 15 25.41 0.52 30.83
C ALA A 15 24.62 -0.79 31.01
N ARG A 16 24.96 -1.86 30.28
CA ARG A 16 24.34 -3.19 30.46
C ARG A 16 24.63 -3.78 31.83
N HIS A 17 25.85 -3.66 32.31
CA HIS A 17 26.26 -4.17 33.62
C HIS A 17 25.55 -3.43 34.77
N ILE A 18 25.36 -2.11 34.65
CA ILE A 18 24.60 -1.30 35.60
C ILE A 18 23.12 -1.71 35.61
N LEU A 19 22.51 -1.91 34.43
CA LEU A 19 21.13 -2.37 34.30
C LEU A 19 20.93 -3.78 34.86
N GLN A 20 21.91 -4.67 34.70
CA GLN A 20 21.87 -6.03 35.23
C GLN A 20 21.99 -6.05 36.76
N LYS A 21 22.78 -5.15 37.35
CA LYS A 21 22.96 -5.05 38.80
C LYS A 21 21.81 -4.38 39.53
N HIS A 22 21.21 -3.34 38.94
CA HIS A 22 20.27 -2.47 39.65
C HIS A 22 18.84 -2.43 39.06
N GLY A 23 18.60 -3.14 37.94
CA GLY A 23 17.28 -3.31 37.34
C GLY A 23 16.55 -2.00 37.01
N THR A 24 15.22 -2.06 36.90
CA THR A 24 14.36 -0.89 36.68
C THR A 24 14.27 0.06 37.88
N ALA A 25 14.81 -0.36 39.04
CA ALA A 25 14.87 0.45 40.26
C ALA A 25 15.90 1.59 40.15
N TYR A 26 17.02 1.36 39.46
CA TYR A 26 18.06 2.37 39.21
C TYR A 26 17.53 3.60 38.48
N GLY A 27 16.72 3.37 37.43
CA GLY A 27 16.12 4.45 36.65
C GLY A 27 15.13 5.29 37.46
N LYS A 28 14.39 4.68 38.39
CA LYS A 28 13.50 5.40 39.31
C LYS A 28 14.28 6.22 40.34
N GLN A 29 15.40 5.70 40.84
CA GLN A 29 16.27 6.39 41.79
C GLN A 29 16.95 7.62 41.15
N LEU A 30 17.45 7.51 39.91
CA LEU A 30 17.98 8.63 39.13
C LEU A 30 16.93 9.71 38.83
N LEU A 31 15.71 9.30 38.48
CA LEU A 31 14.59 10.24 38.27
C LEU A 31 14.18 10.94 39.58
N GLY A 32 14.26 10.23 40.72
CA GLY A 32 14.04 10.80 42.05
C GLY A 32 15.11 11.81 42.45
N GLN A 33 16.39 11.49 42.21
CA GLN A 33 17.51 12.40 42.45
C GLN A 33 17.49 13.62 41.52
N ASN A 34 17.01 13.46 40.27
CA ASN A 34 16.80 14.57 39.34
C ASN A 34 15.64 15.49 39.74
N LYS A 35 14.58 14.95 40.37
CA LYS A 35 13.52 15.78 40.97
C LYS A 35 14.00 16.55 42.20
N GLN A 36 14.89 15.96 42.99
CA GLN A 36 15.48 16.62 44.16
C GLN A 36 16.49 17.70 43.75
N SER A 37 17.28 17.48 42.70
CA SER A 37 18.24 18.48 42.21
C SER A 37 17.59 19.64 41.45
N SER A 38 16.37 19.50 40.93
CA SER A 38 15.56 20.62 40.42
C SER A 38 14.93 21.48 41.53
N ALA A 39 14.93 21.01 42.78
CA ALA A 39 14.34 21.73 43.92
C ALA A 39 15.37 22.53 44.73
N THR A 40 16.66 22.38 44.44
CA THR A 40 17.74 23.14 45.08
C THR A 40 18.59 23.82 44.00
N ASP A 41 18.57 25.14 43.96
CA ASP A 41 19.41 25.93 43.06
C ASP A 41 20.90 25.62 43.27
N CYS A 42 21.60 25.12 42.24
CA CYS A 42 22.99 25.48 41.92
C CYS A 42 23.52 24.86 40.60
N ALA A 43 24.16 25.73 39.82
CA ALA A 43 25.23 25.52 38.82
C ALA A 43 24.89 25.02 37.38
N LEU A 44 25.12 25.96 36.46
CA LEU A 44 25.04 25.93 34.99
C LEU A 44 25.75 24.78 34.25
N GLU A 45 26.51 23.92 34.92
CA GLU A 45 27.17 22.77 34.28
C GLU A 45 26.23 21.56 34.13
N LYS A 46 25.27 21.38 35.06
CA LYS A 46 24.30 20.27 34.99
C LYS A 46 23.28 20.42 33.86
N SER A 47 23.05 21.64 33.36
CA SER A 47 22.10 21.90 32.27
C SER A 47 22.57 21.39 30.90
N ARG A 48 23.88 21.19 30.71
CA ARG A 48 24.46 20.69 29.45
C ARG A 48 24.46 19.15 29.34
N GLU A 49 24.42 18.45 30.46
CA GLU A 49 24.44 16.98 30.57
C GLU A 49 23.03 16.36 30.43
N LEU A 50 22.01 17.03 30.97
CA LEU A 50 20.60 16.60 30.95
C LEU A 50 20.03 16.28 29.55
N PRO A 51 20.26 17.06 28.48
CA PRO A 51 19.73 16.74 27.16
C PRO A 51 20.39 15.49 26.54
N LYS A 52 21.64 15.18 26.89
CA LYS A 52 22.34 13.99 26.39
C LYS A 52 21.78 12.72 27.01
N GLN A 53 21.45 12.73 28.31
CA GLN A 53 20.87 11.57 28.99
C GLN A 53 19.39 11.32 28.62
N LEU A 54 18.64 12.36 28.26
CA LEU A 54 17.27 12.22 27.73
C LEU A 54 17.23 11.54 26.34
N TYR A 55 18.26 11.74 25.52
CA TYR A 55 18.35 11.09 24.21
C TYR A 55 18.52 9.56 24.32
N TYR A 56 19.33 9.10 25.27
CA TYR A 56 19.57 7.66 25.48
C TYR A 56 18.39 6.93 26.14
N THR A 57 17.64 7.59 27.03
CA THR A 57 16.46 7.00 27.70
C THR A 57 15.24 6.88 26.79
N CYS A 58 15.13 7.73 25.77
CA CYS A 58 14.09 7.60 24.74
C CYS A 58 14.40 6.44 23.77
N PHE A 59 15.68 6.22 23.45
CA PHE A 59 16.13 5.11 22.60
C PHE A 59 15.99 3.73 23.26
N SER A 60 16.10 3.64 24.60
CA SER A 60 15.89 2.37 25.32
C SER A 60 14.42 2.03 25.55
N ARG A 61 13.50 3.01 25.45
CA ARG A 61 12.05 2.78 25.57
C ARG A 61 11.42 2.23 24.29
N THR A 62 11.97 2.57 23.12
CA THR A 62 11.45 2.08 21.84
C THR A 62 11.83 0.62 21.54
N PHE A 63 12.80 0.05 22.26
CA PHE A 63 13.29 -1.30 22.01
C PHE A 63 12.84 -2.38 23.01
N SER A 64 12.19 -2.01 24.12
CA SER A 64 11.89 -2.98 25.21
C SER A 64 10.43 -3.46 25.28
N SER A 65 9.51 -2.96 24.45
CA SER A 65 8.08 -3.35 24.53
C SER A 65 7.52 -4.00 23.25
N GLN A 66 8.36 -4.52 22.37
CA GLN A 66 7.95 -5.45 21.31
C GLN A 66 8.93 -6.62 21.24
N ALA A 67 8.94 -7.43 22.29
CA ALA A 67 9.45 -8.81 22.23
C ALA A 67 8.32 -9.75 22.63
N ALA A 68 7.20 -9.66 21.90
CA ALA A 68 6.28 -10.77 21.76
C ALA A 68 6.68 -11.48 20.46
N PHE A 69 7.36 -12.63 20.63
CA PHE A 69 7.53 -13.60 19.55
C PHE A 69 6.14 -14.01 19.05
N ILE A 70 5.75 -13.45 17.92
CA ILE A 70 4.73 -14.00 17.03
C ILE A 70 5.48 -14.15 15.70
N GLU A 71 5.54 -15.36 15.17
CA GLU A 71 6.02 -15.63 13.81
C GLU A 71 5.30 -14.67 12.86
N GLY A 72 6.01 -13.66 12.35
CA GLY A 72 5.35 -12.48 11.82
C GLY A 72 6.26 -11.61 10.98
N ASP A 73 6.50 -12.05 9.75
CA ASP A 73 6.60 -11.21 8.54
C ASP A 73 7.47 -9.93 8.68
N ASP A 74 8.76 -10.06 8.34
CA ASP A 74 9.83 -9.05 8.42
C ASP A 74 9.70 -7.88 7.41
N ARG A 75 8.49 -7.40 7.12
CA ARG A 75 8.26 -6.26 6.21
C ARG A 75 8.29 -4.91 6.94
N PRO A 76 8.98 -3.88 6.38
CA PRO A 76 9.11 -2.56 7.01
C PRO A 76 7.75 -1.86 7.20
N PRO A 77 7.64 -0.96 8.20
CA PRO A 77 6.35 -0.37 8.62
C PRO A 77 5.65 0.48 7.55
N SER A 78 6.37 0.97 6.53
CA SER A 78 5.78 1.65 5.36
C SER A 78 4.90 0.73 4.51
N MET A 79 5.13 -0.60 4.54
CA MET A 79 4.41 -1.59 3.75
C MET A 79 3.33 -2.35 4.53
N ARG A 80 3.29 -2.26 5.87
CA ARG A 80 2.23 -2.88 6.69
C ARG A 80 0.83 -2.34 6.38
N LYS A 81 0.72 -1.16 5.76
CA LYS A 81 -0.55 -0.57 5.28
C LYS A 81 -1.08 -1.17 3.97
N LEU A 82 -0.23 -1.86 3.20
CA LEU A 82 -0.63 -2.47 1.93
C LEU A 82 -1.03 -3.94 2.10
N ALA A 83 -0.56 -4.62 3.16
CA ALA A 83 -1.10 -5.89 3.64
C ALA A 83 -2.50 -5.72 4.25
N ALA A 84 -3.38 -5.01 3.55
CA ALA A 84 -4.75 -4.84 3.93
C ALA A 84 -5.46 -6.18 3.66
N LYS A 85 -5.86 -6.82 4.75
CA LYS A 85 -6.96 -7.79 4.76
C LYS A 85 -8.05 -7.31 3.81
N LYS A 86 -8.74 -8.25 3.15
CA LYS A 86 -9.95 -7.99 2.38
C LYS A 86 -10.99 -7.38 3.33
N GLU A 87 -10.97 -6.06 3.47
CA GLU A 87 -11.96 -5.32 4.22
C GLU A 87 -13.16 -5.13 3.29
N ASP A 88 -14.30 -5.71 3.67
CA ASP A 88 -15.54 -5.55 2.92
C ASP A 88 -16.03 -4.11 3.13
N VAL A 89 -15.72 -3.26 2.14
CA VAL A 89 -16.10 -1.84 2.15
C VAL A 89 -17.45 -1.69 1.48
N VAL A 90 -18.40 -1.14 2.23
CA VAL A 90 -19.77 -0.88 1.78
C VAL A 90 -19.86 0.49 1.11
N LEU A 91 -20.40 0.54 -0.11
CA LEU A 91 -20.67 1.74 -0.89
C LEU A 91 -22.17 2.06 -0.85
N ARG A 92 -22.51 3.29 -0.48
CA ARG A 92 -23.90 3.76 -0.49
C ARG A 92 -24.28 4.33 -1.85
N ALA A 93 -25.39 3.85 -2.39
CA ALA A 93 -25.91 4.29 -3.68
C ALA A 93 -27.42 4.56 -3.65
N PHE A 94 -27.87 5.39 -4.59
CA PHE A 94 -29.28 5.74 -4.80
C PHE A 94 -29.69 5.43 -6.24
N PRO A 95 -30.89 4.87 -6.50
CA PRO A 95 -31.34 4.58 -7.84
C PRO A 95 -31.64 5.88 -8.60
N ARG A 96 -31.30 5.91 -9.89
CA ARG A 96 -31.54 7.05 -10.77
C ARG A 96 -32.57 6.74 -11.84
N LYS A 97 -33.55 7.63 -12.02
CA LYS A 97 -34.56 7.52 -13.10
C LYS A 97 -34.16 8.27 -14.36
N LYS A 98 -33.42 9.39 -14.25
CA LYS A 98 -33.12 10.28 -15.37
C LYS A 98 -31.67 10.12 -15.82
N THR A 99 -31.46 10.30 -17.12
CA THR A 99 -30.13 10.24 -17.76
C THR A 99 -29.82 11.56 -18.47
N GLY A 100 -28.55 11.76 -18.86
CA GLY A 100 -28.10 12.92 -19.64
C GLY A 100 -27.25 13.94 -18.88
N LYS A 101 -26.61 14.84 -19.65
CA LYS A 101 -25.58 15.78 -19.16
C LYS A 101 -26.06 16.71 -18.05
N ILE A 102 -27.28 17.25 -18.19
CA ILE A 102 -27.83 18.24 -17.26
C ILE A 102 -28.10 17.61 -15.89
N TRP A 103 -28.72 16.43 -15.86
CA TRP A 103 -29.02 15.69 -14.63
C TRP A 103 -27.74 15.26 -13.91
N CYS A 104 -26.76 14.70 -14.65
CA CYS A 104 -25.46 14.35 -14.08
C CYS A 104 -24.72 15.56 -13.49
N LYS A 105 -24.84 16.76 -14.09
CA LYS A 105 -24.25 17.99 -13.54
C LYS A 105 -24.95 18.44 -12.26
N LYS A 106 -26.27 18.25 -12.15
CA LYS A 106 -27.04 18.56 -10.95
C LYS A 106 -26.68 17.64 -9.79
N GLU A 107 -26.59 16.33 -10.03
CA GLU A 107 -26.19 15.33 -9.02
C GLU A 107 -24.79 15.60 -8.48
N ARG A 108 -23.83 15.89 -9.35
CA ARG A 108 -22.47 16.25 -8.92
C ARG A 108 -22.43 17.49 -8.04
N ARG A 109 -23.32 18.47 -8.29
CA ARG A 109 -23.47 19.66 -7.44
C ARG A 109 -24.00 19.35 -6.04
N VAL A 110 -24.74 18.25 -5.88
CA VAL A 110 -25.27 17.76 -4.60
C VAL A 110 -24.26 16.85 -3.88
N GLY A 111 -23.12 16.52 -4.51
CA GLY A 111 -22.14 15.59 -3.95
C GLY A 111 -22.44 14.12 -4.25
N LEU A 112 -23.20 13.85 -5.30
CA LEU A 112 -23.45 12.49 -5.81
C LEU A 112 -22.70 12.27 -7.13
N VAL A 113 -22.04 11.13 -7.25
CA VAL A 113 -21.34 10.71 -8.46
C VAL A 113 -22.27 9.81 -9.28
N PRO A 114 -22.65 10.24 -10.50
CA PRO A 114 -23.45 9.40 -11.38
C PRO A 114 -22.66 8.15 -11.73
N SER A 115 -23.27 6.99 -11.60
CA SER A 115 -22.62 5.69 -11.76
C SER A 115 -23.54 4.71 -12.48
N ILE A 116 -22.95 3.64 -12.99
CA ILE A 116 -23.67 2.61 -13.73
C ILE A 116 -23.23 1.25 -13.20
N VAL A 117 -24.19 0.37 -12.93
CA VAL A 117 -23.95 -1.03 -12.61
C VAL A 117 -24.38 -1.86 -13.81
N PHE A 118 -23.45 -2.61 -14.39
CA PHE A 118 -23.70 -3.55 -15.47
C PHE A 118 -23.78 -4.97 -14.93
N GLU A 119 -24.79 -5.71 -15.38
CA GLU A 119 -24.78 -7.17 -15.31
C GLU A 119 -23.95 -7.75 -16.45
N GLN A 120 -23.21 -8.82 -16.17
CA GLN A 120 -22.56 -9.59 -17.21
C GLN A 120 -23.40 -10.81 -17.53
N GLU A 121 -23.80 -10.92 -18.79
CA GLU A 121 -24.25 -12.18 -19.37
C GLU A 121 -23.10 -12.76 -20.18
N ASN A 122 -22.67 -13.98 -19.83
CA ASN A 122 -21.74 -14.79 -20.62
C ASN A 122 -20.43 -14.08 -21.04
N GLY A 123 -19.85 -13.26 -20.15
CA GLY A 123 -18.55 -12.62 -20.37
C GLY A 123 -18.54 -11.45 -21.38
N HIS A 124 -19.70 -11.03 -21.89
CA HIS A 124 -19.83 -9.86 -22.77
C HIS A 124 -20.50 -8.69 -22.01
N LEU A 125 -20.14 -7.44 -22.36
CA LEU A 125 -20.84 -6.24 -21.88
C LEU A 125 -22.21 -6.16 -22.57
N GLY A 126 -23.21 -6.87 -22.04
CA GLY A 126 -24.52 -6.98 -22.67
C GLY A 126 -25.71 -7.25 -21.75
N GLY A 127 -25.56 -7.12 -20.43
CA GLY A 127 -26.66 -7.34 -19.48
C GLY A 127 -27.46 -6.08 -19.14
N ASN A 128 -28.46 -6.25 -18.27
CA ASN A 128 -29.27 -5.15 -17.76
C ASN A 128 -28.39 -4.07 -17.12
N LYS A 129 -28.72 -2.82 -17.45
CA LYS A 129 -28.02 -1.64 -16.94
C LYS A 129 -28.83 -0.98 -15.85
N GLN A 130 -28.29 -0.93 -14.64
CA GLN A 130 -28.87 -0.22 -13.53
C GLN A 130 -28.18 1.13 -13.33
N LEU A 131 -28.96 2.20 -13.35
CA LEU A 131 -28.46 3.56 -13.13
C LEU A 131 -28.48 3.87 -11.62
N VAL A 132 -27.32 4.21 -11.08
CA VAL A 132 -27.17 4.48 -9.64
C VAL A 132 -26.31 5.74 -9.41
N SER A 133 -26.55 6.45 -8.33
CA SER A 133 -25.74 7.58 -7.86
C SER A 133 -25.02 7.15 -6.60
N VAL A 134 -23.69 7.22 -6.57
CA VAL A 134 -22.88 6.89 -5.40
C VAL A 134 -22.50 8.17 -4.66
N GLU A 135 -22.35 8.10 -3.34
CA GLU A 135 -21.91 9.24 -2.53
C GLU A 135 -20.45 9.64 -2.86
N LYS A 136 -20.22 10.92 -3.23
CA LYS A 136 -18.90 11.43 -3.65
C LYS A 136 -17.86 11.32 -2.55
N ALA A 137 -18.20 11.76 -1.33
CA ALA A 137 -17.27 11.80 -0.21
C ALA A 137 -16.72 10.42 0.15
N GLN A 138 -17.57 9.38 0.13
CA GLN A 138 -17.13 8.00 0.37
C GLN A 138 -16.13 7.55 -0.69
N LEU A 139 -16.46 7.80 -1.96
CA LEU A 139 -15.66 7.37 -3.10
C LEU A 139 -14.30 8.09 -3.15
N GLU A 140 -14.27 9.41 -2.93
CA GLU A 140 -13.03 10.19 -2.86
C GLU A 140 -12.14 9.72 -1.72
N ASN A 141 -12.71 9.46 -0.54
CA ASN A 141 -11.96 8.94 0.59
C ASN A 141 -11.29 7.60 0.27
N ILE A 142 -12.00 6.70 -0.41
CA ILE A 142 -11.46 5.39 -0.79
C ILE A 142 -10.37 5.55 -1.86
N VAL A 143 -10.66 6.29 -2.94
CA VAL A 143 -9.72 6.50 -4.05
C VAL A 143 -8.45 7.22 -3.59
N ASN A 144 -8.56 8.22 -2.71
CA ASN A 144 -7.40 8.94 -2.20
C ASN A 144 -6.57 8.11 -1.22
N LYS A 145 -7.20 7.21 -0.44
CA LYS A 145 -6.49 6.33 0.50
C LYS A 145 -5.73 5.22 -0.20
N ILE A 146 -6.35 4.57 -1.18
CA ILE A 146 -5.83 3.33 -1.78
C ILE A 146 -5.18 3.60 -3.14
N GLY A 147 -5.65 4.62 -3.87
CA GLY A 147 -5.24 4.92 -5.25
C GLY A 147 -6.16 4.29 -6.29
N GLN A 148 -6.11 4.83 -7.51
CA GLN A 148 -7.03 4.46 -8.61
C GLN A 148 -6.87 3.00 -9.05
N SER A 149 -5.64 2.52 -9.27
CA SER A 149 -5.39 1.15 -9.75
C SER A 149 -5.82 0.08 -8.74
N PHE A 150 -5.64 0.37 -7.45
CA PHE A 150 -6.06 -0.52 -6.38
C PHE A 150 -7.57 -0.47 -6.14
N PHE A 151 -8.23 0.66 -6.44
CA PHE A 151 -9.68 0.74 -6.41
C PHE A 151 -10.32 -0.17 -7.47
N LEU A 152 -9.76 -0.22 -8.69
CA LEU A 152 -10.29 -1.03 -9.79
C LEU A 152 -10.11 -2.56 -9.61
N SER A 153 -9.19 -2.99 -8.75
CA SER A 153 -8.88 -4.40 -8.50
C SER A 153 -9.61 -4.98 -7.28
N ARG A 154 -10.34 -4.16 -6.50
CA ARG A 154 -11.05 -4.59 -5.30
C ARG A 154 -12.55 -4.71 -5.54
N THR A 155 -13.18 -5.71 -4.93
CA THR A 155 -14.63 -5.85 -4.88
C THR A 155 -15.21 -5.04 -3.72
N TYR A 156 -16.37 -4.43 -3.93
CA TYR A 156 -17.10 -3.65 -2.94
C TYR A 156 -18.54 -4.13 -2.83
N ASP A 157 -19.15 -3.95 -1.67
CA ASP A 157 -20.57 -4.23 -1.48
C ASP A 157 -21.37 -2.94 -1.72
N LEU A 158 -22.20 -2.92 -2.75
CA LEU A 158 -23.06 -1.80 -3.10
C LEU A 158 -24.42 -1.96 -2.42
N GLU A 159 -24.76 -1.01 -1.55
CA GLU A 159 -26.08 -0.92 -0.94
C GLU A 159 -26.90 0.18 -1.62
N ILE A 160 -28.00 -0.23 -2.25
CA ILE A 160 -28.90 0.68 -2.94
C ILE A 160 -30.05 1.06 -2.00
N TYR A 161 -30.12 2.34 -1.69
CA TYR A 161 -31.12 2.95 -0.81
C TYR A 161 -32.17 3.68 -1.65
N ASP A 162 -33.43 3.62 -1.23
CA ASP A 162 -34.52 4.35 -1.89
C ASP A 162 -34.37 5.87 -1.81
N LYS A 163 -34.00 6.34 -0.62
CA LYS A 163 -33.89 7.75 -0.24
C LYS A 163 -32.75 7.91 0.77
N PRO A 164 -32.17 9.12 0.92
CA PRO A 164 -31.19 9.39 1.97
C PRO A 164 -31.78 9.05 3.35
N GLY A 165 -31.21 8.05 4.04
CA GLY A 165 -31.72 7.55 5.33
C GLY A 165 -32.88 6.55 5.25
N GLY A 166 -33.20 6.05 4.06
CA GLY A 166 -34.23 5.03 3.84
C GLY A 166 -33.77 3.60 4.13
N GLN A 167 -34.66 2.63 3.86
CA GLN A 167 -34.33 1.21 3.94
C GLN A 167 -33.48 0.75 2.74
N ILE A 168 -32.72 -0.32 2.94
CA ILE A 168 -31.90 -0.96 1.91
C ILE A 168 -32.83 -1.76 1.00
N GLN A 169 -32.84 -1.46 -0.29
CA GLN A 169 -33.60 -2.22 -1.28
C GLN A 169 -32.82 -3.45 -1.75
N THR A 170 -31.57 -3.24 -2.13
CA THR A 170 -30.75 -4.27 -2.78
C THR A 170 -29.31 -4.16 -2.29
N LYS A 171 -28.70 -5.32 -2.01
CA LYS A 171 -27.27 -5.45 -1.75
C LYS A 171 -26.64 -6.25 -2.88
N GLU A 172 -25.61 -5.69 -3.50
CA GLU A 172 -24.95 -6.32 -4.64
C GLU A 172 -23.44 -6.21 -4.51
N LYS A 173 -22.72 -7.30 -4.77
CA LYS A 173 -21.27 -7.27 -4.85
C LYS A 173 -20.85 -6.74 -6.22
N VAL A 174 -20.02 -5.71 -6.25
CA VAL A 174 -19.62 -5.02 -7.47
C VAL A 174 -18.10 -4.86 -7.57
N LEU A 175 -17.60 -4.88 -8.82
CA LEU A 175 -16.23 -4.56 -9.17
C LEU A 175 -16.22 -3.24 -9.97
N PRO A 176 -15.45 -2.22 -9.57
CA PRO A 176 -15.27 -1.02 -10.36
C PRO A 176 -14.43 -1.34 -11.61
N ARG A 177 -14.93 -1.01 -12.79
CA ARG A 177 -14.25 -1.28 -14.06
C ARG A 177 -13.51 -0.06 -14.59
N VAL A 178 -14.14 1.11 -14.54
CA VAL A 178 -13.58 2.36 -15.07
C VAL A 178 -13.97 3.51 -14.16
N ILE A 179 -13.00 4.36 -13.86
CA ILE A 179 -13.20 5.65 -13.20
C ILE A 179 -12.93 6.75 -14.22
N HIS A 180 -13.81 7.74 -14.29
CA HIS A 180 -13.56 8.97 -15.03
C HIS A 180 -13.32 10.11 -14.05
N LEU A 181 -12.15 10.73 -14.17
CA LEU A 181 -11.76 11.91 -13.42
C LEU A 181 -11.80 13.14 -14.32
N HIS A 182 -12.02 14.30 -13.70
CA HIS A 182 -11.86 15.57 -14.36
C HIS A 182 -10.38 15.93 -14.48
N SER A 183 -9.87 16.13 -15.69
CA SER A 183 -8.41 16.26 -15.95
C SER A 183 -7.70 17.40 -15.21
N ALA A 184 -8.42 18.44 -14.77
CA ALA A 184 -7.82 19.61 -14.11
C ALA A 184 -8.07 19.68 -12.61
N SER A 185 -9.14 19.03 -12.12
CA SER A 185 -9.55 19.12 -10.70
C SER A 185 -9.52 17.79 -9.99
N ASP A 186 -9.18 16.70 -10.70
CA ASP A 186 -9.20 15.31 -10.22
C ASP A 186 -10.51 14.88 -9.56
N GLU A 187 -11.61 15.60 -9.82
CA GLU A 187 -12.92 15.25 -9.30
C GLU A 187 -13.50 14.03 -10.01
N LEU A 188 -14.15 13.15 -9.24
CA LEU A 188 -14.84 11.97 -9.77
C LEU A 188 -16.08 12.37 -10.58
N LEU A 189 -16.02 12.12 -11.89
CA LEU A 189 -17.10 12.44 -12.82
C LEU A 189 -18.09 11.31 -12.98
N ASN A 190 -17.59 10.07 -13.09
CA ASN A 190 -18.39 8.87 -13.31
C ASN A 190 -17.61 7.64 -12.87
N VAL A 191 -18.30 6.65 -12.32
CA VAL A 191 -17.74 5.31 -12.07
C VAL A 191 -18.64 4.24 -12.67
N THR A 192 -18.00 3.33 -13.40
CA THR A 192 -18.65 2.17 -13.98
C THR A 192 -18.36 0.95 -13.11
N PHE A 193 -19.40 0.29 -12.64
CA PHE A 193 -19.35 -0.94 -11.88
C PHE A 193 -19.87 -2.12 -12.71
N ILE A 194 -19.34 -3.30 -12.41
CA ILE A 194 -19.80 -4.57 -12.94
C ILE A 194 -20.25 -5.42 -11.75
N LYS A 195 -21.42 -6.07 -11.83
CA LYS A 195 -21.84 -7.02 -10.81
C LYS A 195 -20.88 -8.22 -10.79
N ALA A 196 -20.40 -8.57 -9.61
CA ALA A 196 -19.37 -9.58 -9.39
C ALA A 196 -19.89 -10.69 -8.47
N PRO A 197 -20.84 -11.53 -8.94
CA PRO A 197 -21.23 -12.72 -8.20
C PRO A 197 -20.05 -13.71 -8.14
N PRO A 198 -19.96 -14.53 -7.06
CA PRO A 198 -18.79 -15.37 -6.74
C PRO A 198 -18.33 -16.29 -7.89
N SER A 199 -19.27 -16.79 -8.68
CA SER A 199 -19.04 -17.78 -9.74
C SER A 199 -18.59 -17.19 -11.08
N VAL A 200 -18.70 -15.87 -11.30
CA VAL A 200 -18.45 -15.26 -12.61
C VAL A 200 -16.97 -14.92 -12.80
N ARG A 201 -16.45 -15.22 -14.00
CA ARG A 201 -15.09 -14.86 -14.42
C ARG A 201 -15.07 -13.44 -14.96
N LEU A 202 -14.27 -12.59 -14.31
CA LEU A 202 -14.12 -11.18 -14.65
C LEU A 202 -12.73 -10.91 -15.22
N LYS A 203 -12.67 -10.00 -16.19
CA LYS A 203 -11.42 -9.40 -16.62
C LYS A 203 -11.09 -8.25 -15.67
N VAL A 204 -9.98 -8.36 -14.94
CA VAL A 204 -9.56 -7.42 -13.91
C VAL A 204 -8.15 -6.96 -14.20
N ASP A 205 -7.92 -5.67 -14.01
CA ASP A 205 -6.63 -5.03 -14.17
C ASP A 205 -5.99 -4.93 -12.78
N ILE A 206 -5.01 -5.79 -12.49
CA ILE A 206 -4.43 -5.96 -11.15
C ILE A 206 -3.12 -5.16 -11.06
N PRO A 207 -2.98 -4.26 -10.07
CA PRO A 207 -1.77 -3.47 -9.89
C PRO A 207 -0.61 -4.31 -9.35
N LEU A 208 0.60 -3.95 -9.76
CA LEU A 208 1.84 -4.54 -9.27
C LEU A 208 2.47 -3.65 -8.21
N VAL A 209 2.94 -4.28 -7.13
CA VAL A 209 3.70 -3.64 -6.05
C VAL A 209 5.10 -4.24 -6.04
N PHE A 210 6.11 -3.39 -6.16
CA PHE A 210 7.49 -3.81 -6.15
C PHE A 210 8.03 -3.83 -4.72
N ILE A 211 8.65 -4.94 -4.36
CA ILE A 211 9.27 -5.13 -3.04
C ILE A 211 10.77 -5.38 -3.22
N GLY A 212 11.56 -5.07 -2.19
CA GLY A 212 13.00 -5.36 -2.19
C GLY A 212 13.86 -4.40 -3.02
N GLU A 213 13.36 -3.19 -3.33
CA GLU A 213 14.12 -2.14 -4.02
C GLU A 213 15.42 -1.80 -3.28
N ASP A 214 15.39 -1.62 -1.96
CA ASP A 214 16.58 -1.24 -1.18
C ASP A 214 17.67 -2.33 -1.15
N SER A 215 17.25 -3.61 -1.16
CA SER A 215 18.16 -4.77 -1.11
C SER A 215 18.74 -5.15 -2.47
N CYS A 216 18.17 -4.63 -3.55
CA CYS A 216 18.47 -5.05 -4.91
C CYS A 216 19.92 -4.72 -5.30
N PRO A 217 20.74 -5.71 -5.74
CA PRO A 217 22.14 -5.47 -6.09
C PRO A 217 22.26 -4.55 -7.32
N GLY A 218 21.32 -4.62 -8.27
CA GLY A 218 21.30 -3.74 -9.42
C GLY A 218 21.15 -2.25 -9.07
N ILE A 219 20.32 -1.94 -8.06
CA ILE A 219 20.11 -0.57 -7.58
C ILE A 219 21.30 -0.11 -6.73
N ARG A 220 21.83 -0.98 -5.87
CA ARG A 220 23.03 -0.68 -5.07
C ARG A 220 24.28 -0.41 -5.92
N LYS A 221 24.36 -0.98 -7.12
CA LYS A 221 25.41 -0.71 -8.12
C LYS A 221 25.21 0.63 -8.86
N GLY A 222 24.17 1.41 -8.54
CA GLY A 222 23.85 2.68 -9.18
C GLY A 222 22.89 2.57 -10.36
N GLY A 223 22.25 1.41 -10.57
CA GLY A 223 21.17 1.25 -11.53
C GLY A 223 19.84 1.84 -11.06
N TYR A 224 18.88 1.93 -11.95
CA TYR A 224 17.52 2.38 -11.65
C TYR A 224 16.48 1.39 -12.18
N VAL A 225 15.32 1.36 -11.52
CA VAL A 225 14.20 0.49 -11.90
C VAL A 225 13.43 1.11 -13.06
N ASN A 226 13.38 0.41 -14.19
CA ASN A 226 12.50 0.74 -15.29
C ASN A 226 11.25 -0.14 -15.24
N THR A 227 10.15 0.46 -14.77
CA THR A 227 8.84 -0.21 -14.72
C THR A 227 8.14 -0.06 -16.07
N MET A 228 8.01 -1.17 -16.82
CA MET A 228 7.35 -1.17 -18.13
C MET A 228 5.84 -1.36 -18.00
N LYS A 229 5.40 -2.15 -17.02
CA LYS A 229 3.98 -2.34 -16.71
C LYS A 229 3.74 -2.16 -15.21
N ARG A 230 2.76 -1.32 -14.87
CA ARG A 230 2.27 -1.14 -13.49
C ARG A 230 1.03 -1.97 -13.18
N VAL A 231 0.34 -2.43 -14.22
CA VAL A 231 -0.93 -3.14 -14.13
C VAL A 231 -0.94 -4.27 -15.14
N VAL A 232 -1.48 -5.42 -14.74
CA VAL A 232 -1.59 -6.61 -15.58
C VAL A 232 -3.04 -7.09 -15.61
N ALA A 233 -3.54 -7.35 -16.82
CA ALA A 233 -4.89 -7.85 -17.03
C ALA A 233 -4.96 -9.37 -16.85
N TYR A 234 -5.76 -9.81 -15.89
CA TYR A 234 -6.07 -11.21 -15.63
C TYR A 234 -7.56 -11.49 -15.79
N VAL A 235 -7.89 -12.73 -16.14
CA VAL A 235 -9.22 -13.31 -16.00
C VAL A 235 -9.24 -14.10 -14.70
N CYS A 236 -10.11 -13.71 -13.76
CA CYS A 236 -10.22 -14.35 -12.46
C CYS A 236 -11.67 -14.46 -12.00
N PRO A 237 -12.01 -15.48 -11.19
CA PRO A 237 -13.31 -15.53 -10.53
C PRO A 237 -13.40 -14.40 -9.48
N ALA A 238 -14.60 -13.84 -9.28
CA ALA A 238 -14.83 -12.71 -8.37
C ALA A 238 -14.34 -12.95 -6.92
N ASP A 239 -14.34 -14.20 -6.45
CA ASP A 239 -13.92 -14.53 -5.09
C ASP A 239 -12.41 -14.46 -4.88
N ALA A 240 -11.63 -14.78 -5.92
CA ALA A 240 -10.19 -14.93 -5.86
C ALA A 240 -9.45 -13.75 -6.49
N ILE A 241 -10.08 -12.57 -6.60
CA ILE A 241 -9.40 -11.36 -7.10
C ILE A 241 -8.41 -10.87 -6.02
N PRO A 242 -7.09 -10.88 -6.28
CA PRO A 242 -6.13 -10.29 -5.36
C PRO A 242 -6.15 -8.76 -5.48
N PRO A 243 -5.96 -8.03 -4.36
CA PRO A 243 -5.95 -6.56 -4.39
C PRO A 243 -4.71 -5.99 -5.10
N TYR A 244 -3.60 -6.73 -5.11
CA TYR A 244 -2.36 -6.39 -5.81
C TYR A 244 -1.47 -7.64 -5.94
N LEU A 245 -0.47 -7.59 -6.81
CA LEU A 245 0.55 -8.63 -6.95
C LEU A 245 1.92 -8.09 -6.54
N GLU A 246 2.60 -8.82 -5.65
CA GLU A 246 3.94 -8.48 -5.20
C GLU A 246 4.98 -9.02 -6.17
N VAL A 247 5.91 -8.15 -6.59
CA VAL A 247 7.02 -8.48 -7.48
C VAL A 247 8.32 -8.18 -6.76
N ASP A 248 9.10 -9.22 -6.51
CA ASP A 248 10.35 -9.14 -5.78
C ASP A 248 11.51 -8.75 -6.69
N LEU A 249 12.21 -7.66 -6.33
CA LEU A 249 13.37 -7.14 -7.05
C LEU A 249 14.69 -7.46 -6.34
N SER A 250 14.66 -8.08 -5.16
CA SER A 250 15.83 -8.26 -4.29
C SER A 250 16.99 -9.04 -4.94
N THR A 251 16.69 -9.98 -5.84
CA THR A 251 17.69 -10.84 -6.49
C THR A 251 18.18 -10.32 -7.84
N LEU A 252 17.65 -9.20 -8.34
CA LEU A 252 17.91 -8.75 -9.71
C LEU A 252 19.20 -7.93 -9.84
N ASP A 253 20.00 -8.26 -10.84
CA ASP A 253 21.18 -7.50 -11.25
C ASP A 253 20.89 -6.50 -12.41
N VAL A 254 21.85 -5.63 -12.68
CA VAL A 254 21.78 -4.66 -13.80
C VAL A 254 21.59 -5.40 -15.13
N GLY A 255 20.63 -4.96 -15.94
CA GLY A 255 20.30 -5.55 -17.24
C GLY A 255 19.29 -6.71 -17.17
N GLN A 256 19.07 -7.30 -16.00
CA GLN A 256 18.07 -8.36 -15.82
C GLN A 256 16.65 -7.79 -15.83
N LYS A 257 15.70 -8.65 -16.23
CA LYS A 257 14.28 -8.31 -16.37
C LYS A 257 13.41 -9.44 -15.84
N ILE A 258 12.29 -9.07 -15.22
CA ILE A 258 11.22 -10.00 -14.83
C ILE A 258 10.18 -10.04 -15.94
N LEU A 259 9.82 -11.23 -16.38
CA LEU A 259 8.79 -11.44 -17.40
C LEU A 259 7.43 -11.71 -16.75
N LEU A 260 6.34 -11.56 -17.52
CA LEU A 260 5.00 -11.85 -17.02
C LEU A 260 4.83 -13.28 -16.51
N ARG A 261 5.52 -14.25 -17.11
CA ARG A 261 5.51 -15.66 -16.68
C ARG A 261 6.16 -15.92 -15.31
N ASP A 262 7.05 -15.04 -14.86
CA ASP A 262 7.82 -15.22 -13.64
C ASP A 262 7.08 -14.65 -12.41
N LEU A 263 5.90 -14.06 -12.62
CA LEU A 263 5.06 -13.50 -11.56
C LEU A 263 4.46 -14.62 -10.69
N LYS A 264 4.57 -14.47 -9.38
CA LYS A 264 3.90 -15.34 -8.40
C LYS A 264 2.41 -15.03 -8.41
N VAL A 265 1.60 -15.92 -8.98
CA VAL A 265 0.14 -15.78 -9.07
C VAL A 265 -0.57 -17.06 -8.65
N ASP A 266 -1.79 -16.93 -8.14
CA ASP A 266 -2.62 -18.09 -7.85
C ASP A 266 -3.00 -18.82 -9.15
N PRO A 267 -3.14 -20.16 -9.11
CA PRO A 267 -3.43 -20.97 -10.30
C PRO A 267 -4.81 -20.67 -10.93
N ARG A 268 -5.70 -19.99 -10.19
CA ARG A 268 -7.03 -19.59 -10.66
C ARG A 268 -7.02 -18.34 -11.56
N LEU A 269 -5.90 -17.61 -11.60
CA LEU A 269 -5.74 -16.42 -12.41
C LEU A 269 -5.19 -16.82 -13.79
N HIS A 270 -5.91 -16.46 -14.84
CA HIS A 270 -5.45 -16.66 -16.21
C HIS A 270 -5.03 -15.33 -16.84
N LEU A 271 -3.85 -15.28 -17.45
CA LEU A 271 -3.42 -14.08 -18.18
C LEU A 271 -4.36 -13.81 -19.36
N CYS A 272 -4.84 -12.57 -19.49
CA CYS A 272 -5.61 -12.17 -20.67
C CYS A 272 -4.73 -12.09 -21.94
N GLN A 273 -3.44 -11.85 -21.76
CA GLN A 273 -2.50 -11.65 -22.84
C GLN A 273 -1.88 -12.98 -23.29
N LYS A 274 -1.74 -13.15 -24.60
CA LYS A 274 -1.15 -14.37 -25.19
C LYS A 274 0.38 -14.42 -25.04
N ASP A 275 1.02 -13.25 -25.01
CA ASP A 275 2.48 -13.12 -24.97
C ASP A 275 3.02 -13.10 -23.53
N ASN A 276 3.46 -14.26 -23.06
CA ASN A 276 4.00 -14.43 -21.70
C ASN A 276 5.46 -13.95 -21.55
N SER A 277 6.11 -13.62 -22.67
CA SER A 277 7.52 -13.19 -22.73
C SER A 277 7.73 -11.68 -22.54
N LEU A 278 6.66 -10.93 -22.30
CA LEU A 278 6.76 -9.49 -22.12
C LEU A 278 7.43 -9.14 -20.78
N PRO A 279 8.36 -8.18 -20.77
CA PRO A 279 8.97 -7.68 -19.55
C PRO A 279 8.01 -6.81 -18.75
N VAL A 280 8.04 -6.98 -17.43
CA VAL A 280 7.26 -6.22 -16.45
C VAL A 280 8.15 -5.12 -15.84
N VAL A 281 9.33 -5.51 -15.38
CA VAL A 281 10.36 -4.64 -14.83
C VAL A 281 11.70 -5.02 -15.40
N LYS A 282 12.54 -4.02 -15.65
CA LYS A 282 13.96 -4.18 -15.98
C LYS A 282 14.80 -3.24 -15.14
N ILE A 283 15.95 -3.70 -14.66
CA ILE A 283 16.94 -2.81 -14.04
C ILE A 283 17.86 -2.28 -15.13
N MET A 284 17.92 -0.97 -15.25
CA MET A 284 18.77 -0.28 -16.22
C MET A 284 20.02 0.26 -15.52
N GLY A 285 21.18 0.16 -16.17
CA GLY A 285 22.41 0.78 -15.70
C GLY A 285 22.52 2.23 -16.22
N THR A 286 23.35 3.04 -15.57
CA THR A 286 23.84 4.27 -16.20
C THR A 286 24.86 3.91 -17.29
N ARG A 287 24.99 4.75 -18.33
CA ARG A 287 25.83 4.47 -19.52
C ARG A 287 27.24 3.97 -19.21
N SER A 288 27.87 4.48 -18.15
CA SER A 288 29.21 4.07 -17.69
C SER A 288 29.31 2.62 -17.18
N MET A 289 28.18 1.95 -16.90
CA MET A 289 28.12 0.58 -16.36
C MET A 289 27.55 -0.44 -17.36
N GLU A 290 26.81 -0.01 -18.38
CA GLU A 290 26.35 -0.94 -19.45
C GLU A 290 27.55 -1.55 -20.19
N ASP A 291 28.63 -0.78 -20.38
CA ASP A 291 29.90 -1.24 -20.97
C ASP A 291 30.62 -2.30 -20.11
N ALA A 292 30.54 -2.19 -18.78
CA ALA A 292 31.14 -3.15 -17.85
C ALA A 292 30.35 -4.47 -17.77
N GLY A 293 29.02 -4.41 -17.96
CA GLY A 293 28.16 -5.59 -17.98
C GLY A 293 28.34 -6.45 -19.24
N ALA A 294 28.51 -5.81 -20.40
CA ALA A 294 28.75 -6.51 -21.67
C ALA A 294 30.09 -7.27 -21.70
N ALA A 295 31.12 -6.72 -21.04
CA ALA A 295 32.44 -7.34 -20.96
C ALA A 295 32.48 -8.65 -20.13
N ASN A 296 31.57 -8.82 -19.17
CA ASN A 296 31.49 -10.04 -18.34
C ASN A 296 30.65 -11.17 -18.95
N SER A 297 29.81 -10.89 -19.96
CA SER A 297 29.01 -11.92 -20.66
C SER A 297 29.75 -12.59 -21.84
N MET A 298 30.98 -12.17 -22.15
CA MET A 298 31.81 -12.71 -23.23
C MET A 298 32.97 -13.60 -22.73
N LYS A 299 32.95 -14.03 -21.46
CA LYS A 299 33.89 -15.01 -20.91
C LYS A 299 33.18 -16.28 -20.49
#